data_AF-A0A820AHT3-F1
#
_entry.id   AF-A0A820AHT3-F1
#
_cell.length_a   1.000
_cell.length_b   1.000
_cell.length_c   1.000
_cell.angle_alpha   90.00
_cell.angle_beta   90.00
_cell.angle_gamma   90.00
#
_symmetry.space_group_name_H-M   'P 1'
#
loop_
_entity.id
_entity.type
_entity.pdbx_description
1 polymer ?
#
loop_
_entity_poly.entity_id
_entity_poly.type
_entity_poly.pdbx_seq_one_letter_code
_entity_poly.pdbx_strand_id
1 'polypeptide(L)'
;MLLFIVWSVSAQQCDQPLKAARFDCHPEPSVTSEKCLARKCCWQPQMRSMIQLFENSSSNSANINVPSCYYPRDFPTYQVKTNEPTAFGQRLTIIKQQPTYMPNEILSLTVDLIYETAQRFRLRIYDSTKKRFEVPLSVPVIQTKANVTDYDVSISRKPFAILVKRKSTGITLFDSSVSPLIYADQFIRFSSYLSSPFLYGLGEHRQPLLINVTNEWRKLTFWTRDTPPVRNNNLYGVHAFHINLEMRKNTPNNFHGQFFLNSNAMDIDLQPLPAITYTTVGGIIDLYLFTGPTAQDVIQQYWDVIGKPTMPPYWSLGFHLCRYAYNSIDNLRTVIKRMHDAQFPYDVQWTDIDAMSSHLDFTYDKTTFNGLPDLVRALQSEGKHYVNIIDPGIS
;
A
#
# COMPACT_ATOMS: atom_id res chain seq x y z
N MET A 1 -44.85 25.72 -4.23
CA MET A 1 -44.41 25.23 -2.91
C MET A 1 -43.71 23.88 -3.14
N LEU A 2 -42.42 23.92 -3.45
CA LEU A 2 -41.63 22.70 -3.71
C LEU A 2 -41.23 22.07 -2.37
N LEU A 3 -41.78 20.90 -2.07
CA LEU A 3 -41.32 20.07 -0.96
C LEU A 3 -39.91 19.57 -1.27
N PHE A 4 -38.92 20.11 -0.56
CA PHE A 4 -37.63 19.45 -0.40
C PHE A 4 -37.84 18.20 0.46
N ILE A 5 -37.84 17.02 -0.18
CA ILE A 5 -37.72 15.74 0.53
C ILE A 5 -36.28 15.69 1.06
N VAL A 6 -36.08 16.15 2.29
CA VAL A 6 -34.85 15.91 3.03
C VAL A 6 -34.85 14.42 3.38
N TRP A 7 -34.02 13.64 2.68
CA TRP A 7 -33.74 12.26 3.05
C TRP A 7 -32.99 12.27 4.39
N SER A 8 -33.72 12.19 5.50
CA SER A 8 -33.15 11.96 6.82
C SER A 8 -32.65 10.52 6.90
N VAL A 9 -31.38 10.32 7.25
CA VAL A 9 -30.87 9.00 7.63
C VAL A 9 -31.64 8.53 8.86
N SER A 10 -32.29 7.38 8.77
CA SER A 10 -33.08 6.83 9.88
C SER A 10 -32.17 6.32 11.00
N ALA A 11 -32.64 6.39 12.25
CA ALA A 11 -31.91 5.89 13.41
C ALA A 11 -31.52 4.39 13.27
N GLN A 12 -32.30 3.60 12.54
CA GLN A 12 -32.05 2.18 12.32
C GLN A 12 -30.88 1.92 11.34
N GLN A 13 -30.65 2.81 10.36
CA GLN A 13 -29.51 2.70 9.43
C GLN A 13 -28.17 3.04 10.09
N CYS A 14 -28.21 3.85 11.15
CA CYS A 14 -27.07 4.20 11.99
C CYS A 14 -26.86 3.26 13.17
N ASP A 15 -27.70 2.22 13.32
CA ASP A 15 -27.49 1.22 14.36
C ASP A 15 -26.38 0.24 13.95
N GLN A 16 -25.14 0.65 14.23
CA GLN A 16 -23.94 -0.18 14.13
C GLN A 16 -23.35 -0.38 15.54
N PRO A 17 -23.82 -1.40 16.29
CA PRO A 17 -23.40 -1.63 17.67
C PRO A 17 -21.92 -2.02 17.75
N LEU A 18 -21.42 -2.73 16.74
CA LEU A 18 -20.00 -3.06 16.64
C LEU A 18 -19.20 -1.85 16.15
N LYS A 19 -18.53 -1.15 17.08
CA LYS A 19 -17.66 -0.01 16.77
C LYS A 19 -16.57 -0.34 15.74
N ALA A 20 -16.04 -1.56 15.77
CA ALA A 20 -15.02 -2.03 14.83
C ALA A 20 -15.51 -2.07 13.37
N ALA A 21 -16.83 -2.14 13.13
CA ALA A 21 -17.43 -2.19 11.80
C ALA A 21 -17.70 -0.80 11.18
N ARG A 22 -17.36 0.29 11.86
CA ARG A 22 -17.63 1.65 11.39
C ARG A 22 -16.56 2.10 10.41
N PHE A 23 -16.93 2.26 9.15
CA PHE A 23 -16.02 2.82 8.14
C PHE A 23 -16.16 4.34 8.09
N ASP A 24 -15.02 5.03 8.17
CA ASP A 24 -14.97 6.49 8.23
C ASP A 24 -15.55 7.13 6.95
N CYS A 25 -16.53 8.02 7.15
CA CYS A 25 -17.18 8.82 6.10
C CYS A 25 -16.63 10.25 6.03
N HIS A 26 -15.76 10.64 6.95
CA HIS A 26 -15.09 11.93 6.96
C HIS A 26 -13.60 11.78 7.28
N PRO A 27 -12.82 11.13 6.39
CA PRO A 27 -11.39 10.86 6.61
C PRO A 27 -10.52 12.13 6.61
N GLU A 28 -11.06 13.26 6.15
CA GLU A 28 -10.35 14.55 6.20
C GLU A 28 -10.39 15.16 7.62
N PRO A 29 -9.43 16.03 7.98
CA PRO A 29 -9.41 16.70 9.27
C PRO A 29 -10.69 17.52 9.57
N SER A 30 -10.90 17.81 10.86
CA SER A 30 -11.94 18.74 11.35
C SER A 30 -13.38 18.27 11.10
N VAL A 31 -13.66 17.00 11.43
CA VAL A 31 -15.00 16.42 11.41
C VAL A 31 -15.91 17.09 12.45
N THR A 32 -17.15 17.41 12.05
CA THR A 32 -18.22 17.88 12.95
C THR A 32 -19.51 17.12 12.67
N SER A 33 -20.48 17.19 13.59
CA SER A 33 -21.81 16.59 13.41
C SER A 33 -22.48 17.12 12.14
N GLU A 34 -22.43 18.43 11.93
CA GLU A 34 -23.05 19.11 10.80
C GLU A 34 -22.45 18.65 9.47
N LYS A 35 -21.11 18.62 9.38
CA LYS A 35 -20.41 18.12 8.18
C LYS A 35 -20.72 16.65 7.91
N CYS A 36 -20.81 15.83 8.95
CA CYS A 36 -21.13 14.42 8.83
C CYS A 36 -22.54 14.19 8.29
N LEU A 37 -23.54 14.84 8.90
CA LEU A 37 -24.94 14.73 8.51
C LEU A 37 -25.18 15.33 7.12
N ALA A 38 -24.44 16.37 6.73
CA ALA A 38 -24.48 16.92 5.38
C ALA A 38 -24.03 15.90 4.31
N ARG A 39 -23.14 14.96 4.65
CA ARG A 39 -22.77 13.82 3.79
C ARG A 39 -23.79 12.68 3.82
N LYS A 40 -24.89 12.82 4.57
CA LYS A 40 -25.87 11.75 4.87
C LYS A 40 -25.21 10.55 5.56
N CYS A 41 -24.24 10.82 6.42
CA CYS A 41 -23.57 9.82 7.22
C CYS A 41 -24.08 9.78 8.66
N CYS A 42 -23.69 8.75 9.38
CA CYS A 42 -24.07 8.55 10.78
C CYS A 42 -23.08 9.25 11.71
N TRP A 43 -23.61 10.05 12.62
CA TRP A 43 -22.83 10.73 13.64
C TRP A 43 -23.05 10.08 15.01
N GLN A 44 -21.97 9.65 15.64
CA GLN A 44 -21.98 9.30 17.06
C GLN A 44 -20.68 9.79 17.70
N PRO A 45 -20.74 10.76 18.63
CA PRO A 45 -19.54 11.28 19.26
C PRO A 45 -18.86 10.18 20.09
N GLN A 46 -17.54 10.09 20.01
CA GLN A 46 -16.77 9.26 20.93
C GLN A 46 -16.75 9.93 22.31
N MET A 47 -17.22 9.22 23.35
CA MET A 47 -16.90 9.59 24.72
C MET A 47 -15.40 9.35 24.94
N ARG A 48 -14.59 10.42 24.91
CA ARG A 48 -13.19 10.34 25.32
C ARG A 48 -13.15 10.04 26.82
N SER A 49 -12.47 8.97 27.23
CA SER A 49 -12.21 8.76 28.66
C SER A 49 -11.25 9.85 29.15
N MET A 50 -11.35 10.26 30.43
CA MET A 50 -10.41 11.23 31.01
C MET A 50 -8.94 10.79 30.87
N ILE A 51 -8.68 9.48 30.80
CA ILE A 51 -7.33 8.89 30.65
C ILE A 51 -6.73 9.24 29.27
N GLN A 52 -7.52 9.24 28.19
CA GLN A 52 -7.05 9.60 26.84
C GLN A 52 -6.70 11.08 26.67
N LEU A 53 -7.14 11.95 27.59
CA LEU A 53 -6.79 13.37 27.56
C LEU A 53 -5.38 13.64 28.13
N PHE A 54 -4.83 12.73 28.94
CA PHE A 54 -3.50 12.88 29.56
C PHE A 54 -2.37 12.21 28.76
N GLU A 55 -2.65 11.21 27.91
CA GLU A 55 -1.65 10.48 27.11
C GLU A 55 -1.18 11.20 25.84
N ASN A 56 -1.81 12.32 25.47
CA ASN A 56 -1.47 13.10 24.27
C ASN A 56 -0.25 14.04 24.43
N SER A 57 0.53 13.91 25.52
CA SER A 57 1.73 14.72 25.73
C SER A 57 3.03 14.08 25.20
N SER A 58 3.01 12.84 24.70
CA SER A 58 4.26 12.17 24.28
C SER A 58 4.13 11.04 23.25
N SER A 59 2.97 10.82 22.61
CA SER A 59 2.85 9.84 21.52
C SER A 59 2.27 10.46 20.25
N ASN A 60 3.12 10.70 19.25
CA ASN A 60 2.74 11.02 17.86
C ASN A 60 2.12 9.81 17.14
N SER A 61 1.39 8.93 17.82
CA SER A 61 0.60 7.89 17.16
C SER A 61 -0.62 8.54 16.55
N ALA A 62 -0.71 8.51 15.22
CA ALA A 62 -1.96 8.72 14.48
C ALA A 62 -2.91 7.53 14.72
N ASN A 63 -3.20 7.23 15.99
CA ASN A 63 -4.23 6.28 16.38
C ASN A 63 -5.55 6.91 15.98
N ILE A 64 -6.07 6.48 14.83
CA ILE A 64 -7.46 6.73 14.48
C ILE A 64 -8.28 6.15 15.64
N ASN A 65 -9.05 6.98 16.31
CA ASN A 65 -10.07 6.46 17.19
C ASN A 65 -11.26 6.04 16.34
N VAL A 66 -12.09 5.13 16.87
CA VAL A 66 -13.36 4.72 16.22
C VAL A 66 -14.03 5.96 15.60
N PRO A 67 -14.35 5.96 14.29
CA PRO A 67 -14.79 7.18 13.62
C PRO A 67 -16.12 7.65 14.22
N SER A 68 -16.18 8.94 14.56
CA SER A 68 -17.43 9.58 15.02
C SER A 68 -18.41 9.76 13.86
N CYS A 69 -17.90 9.94 12.64
CA CYS A 69 -18.69 10.01 11.41
C CYS A 69 -18.44 8.76 10.56
N TYR A 70 -19.48 7.96 10.31
CA TYR A 70 -19.33 6.68 9.60
C TYR A 70 -20.46 6.44 8.60
N TYR A 71 -20.18 5.59 7.60
CA TYR A 71 -21.19 5.25 6.60
C TYR A 71 -22.36 4.47 7.21
N PRO A 72 -23.63 4.86 6.91
CA PRO A 72 -24.78 4.00 7.17
C PRO A 72 -24.72 2.73 6.32
N ARG A 73 -25.45 1.69 6.74
CA ARG A 73 -25.44 0.39 6.04
C ARG A 73 -25.93 0.46 4.59
N ASP A 74 -26.80 1.42 4.28
CA ASP A 74 -27.42 1.62 2.98
C ASP A 74 -26.86 2.85 2.24
N PHE A 75 -25.67 3.31 2.63
CA PHE A 75 -25.03 4.43 1.97
C PHE A 75 -24.90 4.17 0.45
N PRO A 76 -25.20 5.15 -0.42
CA PRO A 76 -25.25 4.93 -1.86
C PRO A 76 -23.94 4.38 -2.43
N THR A 77 -24.04 3.25 -3.12
CA THR A 77 -22.92 2.63 -3.83
C THR A 77 -23.37 2.11 -5.20
N TYR A 78 -22.44 1.48 -5.93
CA TYR A 78 -22.71 0.97 -7.27
C TYR A 78 -23.61 -0.27 -7.23
N GLN A 79 -24.26 -0.56 -8.36
CA GLN A 79 -24.98 -1.80 -8.62
C GLN A 79 -24.59 -2.34 -10.00
N VAL A 80 -24.65 -3.65 -10.17
CA VAL A 80 -24.35 -4.31 -11.45
C VAL A 80 -25.45 -4.02 -12.46
N LYS A 81 -25.08 -3.45 -13.61
CA LYS A 81 -25.95 -3.24 -14.77
C LYS A 81 -25.87 -4.42 -15.74
N THR A 82 -24.66 -4.81 -16.12
CA THR A 82 -24.39 -5.94 -17.01
C THR A 82 -23.28 -6.81 -16.43
N ASN A 83 -23.29 -8.10 -16.78
CA ASN A 83 -22.23 -9.05 -16.48
C ASN A 83 -22.10 -9.98 -17.69
N GLU A 84 -20.97 -9.90 -18.36
CA GLU A 84 -20.69 -10.59 -19.62
C GLU A 84 -19.45 -11.48 -19.45
N PRO A 85 -19.49 -12.72 -19.95
CA PRO A 85 -18.30 -13.58 -19.96
C PRO A 85 -17.25 -13.02 -20.91
N THR A 86 -15.98 -13.19 -20.56
CA THR A 86 -14.83 -12.86 -21.42
C THR A 86 -13.89 -14.05 -21.50
N ALA A 87 -12.92 -14.00 -22.43
CA ALA A 87 -11.90 -15.05 -22.53
C ALA A 87 -11.07 -15.18 -21.23
N PHE A 88 -10.87 -14.07 -20.50
CA PHE A 88 -10.09 -14.00 -19.26
C PHE A 88 -10.93 -14.13 -17.98
N GLY A 89 -12.26 -14.15 -18.08
CA GLY A 89 -13.14 -14.22 -16.91
C GLY A 89 -14.50 -13.58 -17.15
N GLN A 90 -14.74 -12.44 -16.49
CA GLN A 90 -16.00 -11.70 -16.58
C GLN A 90 -15.72 -10.20 -16.68
N ARG A 91 -16.60 -9.50 -17.41
CA ARG A 91 -16.63 -8.04 -17.48
C ARG A 91 -18.00 -7.56 -17.03
N LEU A 92 -18.02 -6.62 -16.09
CA LEU A 92 -19.24 -6.00 -15.60
C LEU A 92 -19.25 -4.52 -15.95
N THR A 93 -20.45 -4.00 -16.17
CA THR A 93 -20.71 -2.56 -16.06
C THR A 93 -21.44 -2.32 -14.75
N ILE A 94 -20.88 -1.49 -13.88
CA ILE A 94 -21.50 -1.08 -12.63
C ILE A 94 -21.90 0.38 -12.70
N ILE A 95 -23.08 0.71 -12.15
CA ILE A 95 -23.62 2.07 -12.17
C ILE A 95 -23.99 2.53 -10.77
N LYS A 96 -23.77 3.81 -10.47
CA LYS A 96 -24.27 4.48 -9.27
C LYS A 96 -25.36 5.47 -9.69
N GLN A 97 -26.54 5.37 -9.08
CA GLN A 97 -27.71 6.16 -9.51
C GLN A 97 -27.57 7.66 -9.20
N GLN A 98 -26.93 7.98 -8.08
CA GLN A 98 -26.73 9.35 -7.62
C GLN A 98 -25.30 9.50 -7.07
N PRO A 99 -24.63 10.63 -7.32
CA PRO A 99 -23.36 10.91 -6.68
C PRO A 99 -23.54 11.03 -5.16
N THR A 100 -22.46 10.81 -4.43
CA THR A 100 -22.38 11.01 -2.99
C THR A 100 -21.94 12.46 -2.70
N TYR A 101 -21.13 12.68 -1.67
CA TYR A 101 -20.58 13.99 -1.34
C TYR A 101 -19.30 14.32 -2.13
N MET A 102 -18.72 13.37 -2.87
CA MET A 102 -17.47 13.59 -3.58
C MET A 102 -17.69 14.31 -4.92
N PRO A 103 -16.92 15.37 -5.21
CA PRO A 103 -16.98 16.04 -6.51
C PRO A 103 -16.44 15.12 -7.61
N ASN A 104 -16.96 15.27 -8.82
CA ASN A 104 -16.50 14.55 -10.01
C ASN A 104 -16.53 13.01 -9.87
N GLU A 105 -17.58 12.48 -9.24
CA GLU A 105 -17.82 11.04 -9.19
C GLU A 105 -18.15 10.45 -10.56
N ILE A 106 -17.52 9.32 -10.87
CA ILE A 106 -17.71 8.58 -12.12
C ILE A 106 -18.80 7.54 -11.91
N LEU A 107 -20.00 7.83 -12.39
CA LEU A 107 -21.20 7.04 -12.06
C LEU A 107 -21.34 5.74 -12.86
N SER A 108 -20.52 5.51 -13.88
CA SER A 108 -20.50 4.27 -14.66
C SER A 108 -19.08 3.77 -14.79
N LEU A 109 -18.80 2.57 -14.32
CA LEU A 109 -17.46 1.96 -14.32
C LEU A 109 -17.51 0.60 -14.99
N THR A 110 -16.38 0.21 -15.56
CA THR A 110 -16.13 -1.15 -16.03
C THR A 110 -15.34 -1.90 -14.97
N VAL A 111 -15.75 -3.14 -14.70
CA VAL A 111 -15.06 -4.07 -13.81
C VAL A 111 -14.61 -5.27 -14.60
N ASP A 112 -13.32 -5.58 -14.59
CA ASP A 112 -12.78 -6.83 -15.13
C ASP A 112 -12.40 -7.75 -13.97
N LEU A 113 -12.98 -8.95 -13.97
CA LEU A 113 -12.61 -10.06 -13.09
C LEU A 113 -11.77 -11.03 -13.91
N ILE A 114 -10.48 -11.08 -13.63
CA ILE A 114 -9.46 -11.74 -14.45
C ILE A 114 -8.90 -12.93 -13.66
N TYR A 115 -9.12 -14.13 -14.17
CA TYR A 115 -8.67 -15.38 -13.53
C TYR A 115 -7.33 -15.79 -14.12
N GLU A 116 -6.25 -15.13 -13.69
CA GLU A 116 -4.94 -15.23 -14.34
C GLU A 116 -4.31 -16.62 -14.23
N THR A 117 -4.27 -17.16 -13.02
CA THR A 117 -3.72 -18.50 -12.76
C THR A 117 -4.57 -19.22 -11.73
N ALA A 118 -4.19 -20.47 -11.43
CA ALA A 118 -4.84 -21.24 -10.37
C ALA A 118 -4.79 -20.54 -9.00
N GLN A 119 -3.81 -19.67 -8.77
CA GLN A 119 -3.49 -19.04 -7.48
C GLN A 119 -3.44 -17.51 -7.54
N ARG A 120 -3.72 -16.91 -8.71
CA ARG A 120 -3.69 -15.46 -8.90
C ARG A 120 -4.96 -14.97 -9.57
N PHE A 121 -5.64 -14.07 -8.88
CA PHE A 121 -6.83 -13.37 -9.34
C PHE A 121 -6.52 -11.89 -9.47
N ARG A 122 -7.08 -11.22 -10.47
CA ARG A 122 -6.91 -9.78 -10.67
C ARG A 122 -8.27 -9.10 -10.86
N LEU A 123 -8.50 -8.05 -10.09
CA LEU A 123 -9.69 -7.20 -10.12
C LEU A 123 -9.28 -5.84 -10.66
N ARG A 124 -9.87 -5.41 -11.78
CA ARG A 124 -9.72 -4.05 -12.29
C ARG A 124 -11.06 -3.32 -12.24
N ILE A 125 -11.08 -2.09 -11.73
CA ILE A 125 -12.22 -1.18 -11.81
C ILE A 125 -11.73 0.15 -12.37
N TYR A 126 -12.31 0.56 -13.49
CA TYR A 126 -11.84 1.72 -14.25
C TYR A 126 -12.97 2.39 -15.04
N ASP A 127 -12.72 3.61 -15.50
CA ASP A 127 -13.57 4.32 -16.44
C ASP A 127 -13.21 3.88 -17.87
N SER A 128 -14.15 3.24 -18.56
CA SER A 128 -13.95 2.79 -19.96
C SER A 128 -14.21 3.89 -20.99
N THR A 129 -14.82 5.00 -20.59
CA THR A 129 -15.11 6.15 -21.47
C THR A 129 -13.94 7.12 -21.55
N LYS A 130 -13.15 7.21 -20.49
CA LYS A 130 -11.97 8.08 -20.40
C LYS A 130 -10.79 7.31 -19.84
N LYS A 131 -9.71 7.21 -20.63
CA LYS A 131 -8.46 6.61 -20.18
C LYS A 131 -7.94 7.38 -18.97
N ARG A 132 -7.68 6.66 -17.88
CA ARG A 132 -7.06 7.18 -16.66
C ARG A 132 -5.60 6.75 -16.58
N PHE A 133 -4.85 7.37 -15.68
CA PHE A 133 -3.49 6.95 -15.40
C PHE A 133 -3.48 5.50 -14.88
N GLU A 134 -2.60 4.69 -15.44
CA GLU A 134 -2.29 3.33 -14.99
C GLU A 134 -0.78 3.24 -14.83
N VAL A 135 -0.32 2.54 -13.79
CA VAL A 135 1.10 2.38 -13.53
C VAL A 135 1.75 1.68 -14.72
N PRO A 136 2.80 2.24 -15.36
CA PRO A 136 3.44 1.65 -16.53
C PRO A 136 4.37 0.50 -16.13
N LEU A 137 3.79 -0.56 -15.56
CA LEU A 137 4.48 -1.77 -15.16
C LEU A 137 4.17 -2.88 -16.18
N SER A 138 5.21 -3.56 -16.67
CA SER A 138 5.03 -4.74 -17.50
C SER A 138 4.56 -5.90 -16.63
N VAL A 139 3.25 -6.15 -16.63
CA VAL A 139 2.59 -7.22 -15.88
C VAL A 139 2.24 -8.40 -16.80
N PRO A 140 2.02 -9.61 -16.26
CA PRO A 140 1.54 -10.74 -17.04
C PRO A 140 0.25 -10.40 -17.81
N VAL A 141 0.22 -10.75 -19.10
CA VAL A 141 -0.97 -10.61 -19.95
C VAL A 141 -1.49 -12.01 -20.25
N ILE A 142 -2.72 -12.31 -19.82
CA ILE A 142 -3.36 -13.59 -20.10
C ILE A 142 -4.36 -13.46 -21.26
N GLN A 143 -4.38 -14.47 -22.13
CA GLN A 143 -5.35 -14.56 -23.23
C GLN A 143 -6.60 -15.35 -22.83
N THR A 144 -6.42 -16.34 -21.97
CA THR A 144 -7.48 -17.25 -21.53
C THR A 144 -7.43 -17.40 -20.01
N LYS A 145 -8.60 -17.46 -19.38
CA LYS A 145 -8.75 -17.72 -17.95
C LYS A 145 -8.14 -19.06 -17.55
N ALA A 146 -7.70 -19.17 -16.29
CA ALA A 146 -7.31 -20.43 -15.70
C ALA A 146 -8.46 -21.46 -15.72
N ASN A 147 -8.16 -22.69 -16.14
CA ASN A 147 -9.14 -23.78 -16.18
C ASN A 147 -9.61 -24.21 -14.77
N VAL A 148 -8.67 -24.23 -13.83
CA VAL A 148 -8.91 -24.61 -12.43
C VAL A 148 -8.27 -23.55 -11.56
N THR A 149 -9.02 -23.09 -10.55
CA THR A 149 -8.58 -22.15 -9.53
C THR A 149 -8.73 -22.77 -8.15
N ASP A 150 -7.91 -22.35 -7.19
CA ASP A 150 -8.06 -22.70 -5.77
C ASP A 150 -8.93 -21.69 -4.99
N TYR A 151 -9.46 -20.69 -5.70
CA TYR A 151 -10.36 -19.66 -5.20
C TYR A 151 -11.69 -19.62 -5.96
N ASP A 152 -12.74 -19.20 -5.25
CA ASP A 152 -14.05 -18.87 -5.79
C ASP A 152 -14.28 -17.35 -5.75
N VAL A 153 -14.93 -16.81 -6.78
CA VAL A 153 -15.30 -15.40 -6.87
C VAL A 153 -16.81 -15.30 -6.99
N SER A 154 -17.43 -14.57 -6.07
CA SER A 154 -18.87 -14.28 -6.04
C SER A 154 -19.12 -12.78 -6.24
N ILE A 155 -20.22 -12.46 -6.94
CA ILE A 155 -20.62 -11.08 -7.22
C ILE A 155 -21.97 -10.81 -6.54
N SER A 156 -22.02 -9.84 -5.64
CA SER A 156 -23.28 -9.23 -5.21
C SER A 156 -23.70 -8.18 -6.25
N ARG A 157 -24.97 -8.20 -6.66
CA ARG A 157 -25.48 -7.30 -7.71
C ARG A 157 -25.94 -5.93 -7.20
N LYS A 158 -26.61 -5.89 -6.05
CA LYS A 158 -27.17 -4.67 -5.47
C LYS A 158 -27.22 -4.80 -3.93
N PRO A 159 -26.30 -4.14 -3.19
CA PRO A 159 -25.17 -3.36 -3.68
C PRO A 159 -24.13 -4.22 -4.43
N PHE A 160 -23.35 -3.60 -5.32
CA PHE A 160 -22.20 -4.24 -5.95
C PHE A 160 -21.15 -4.59 -4.90
N ALA A 161 -20.71 -5.84 -4.89
CA ALA A 161 -19.56 -6.27 -4.11
C ALA A 161 -18.92 -7.51 -4.74
N ILE A 162 -17.62 -7.68 -4.51
CA ILE A 162 -16.85 -8.86 -4.89
C ILE A 162 -16.41 -9.58 -3.63
N LEU A 163 -16.65 -10.90 -3.59
CA LEU A 163 -16.23 -11.79 -2.53
C LEU A 163 -15.34 -12.88 -3.13
N VAL A 164 -14.12 -13.02 -2.61
CA VAL A 164 -13.17 -14.06 -3.00
C VAL A 164 -12.92 -14.98 -1.81
N LYS A 165 -13.10 -16.29 -2.01
CA LYS A 165 -12.89 -17.32 -0.97
C LYS A 165 -11.91 -18.37 -1.43
N ARG A 166 -11.11 -18.88 -0.51
CA ARG A 166 -10.30 -20.09 -0.73
C ARG A 166 -11.23 -21.30 -0.77
N LYS A 167 -11.18 -22.09 -1.83
CA LYS A 167 -12.02 -23.29 -2.00
C LYS A 167 -11.80 -24.34 -0.92
N SER A 168 -10.55 -24.60 -0.57
CA SER A 168 -10.19 -25.69 0.34
C SER A 168 -10.61 -25.47 1.78
N THR A 169 -10.79 -24.22 2.21
CA THR A 169 -11.12 -23.88 3.61
C THR A 169 -12.41 -23.06 3.76
N GLY A 170 -12.92 -22.47 2.67
CA GLY A 170 -14.03 -21.51 2.71
C GLY A 170 -13.65 -20.14 3.30
N ILE A 171 -12.38 -19.91 3.66
CA ILE A 171 -11.91 -18.64 4.23
C ILE A 171 -12.05 -17.52 3.19
N THR A 172 -12.58 -16.37 3.63
CA THR A 172 -12.63 -15.14 2.85
C THR A 172 -11.25 -14.53 2.70
N LEU A 173 -10.81 -14.36 1.46
CA LEU A 173 -9.53 -13.72 1.09
C LEU A 173 -9.72 -12.23 0.78
N PHE A 174 -10.89 -11.87 0.25
CA PHE A 174 -11.26 -10.50 -0.05
C PHE A 174 -12.79 -10.37 -0.02
N ASP A 175 -13.30 -9.29 0.56
CA ASP A 175 -14.74 -8.99 0.59
C ASP A 175 -14.96 -7.48 0.60
N SER A 176 -15.38 -6.95 -0.56
CA SER A 176 -15.62 -5.52 -0.73
C SER A 176 -16.99 -5.06 -0.22
N SER A 177 -17.82 -5.94 0.34
CA SER A 177 -19.16 -5.58 0.81
C SER A 177 -19.15 -4.79 2.12
N VAL A 178 -18.00 -4.74 2.80
CA VAL A 178 -17.86 -4.12 4.13
C VAL A 178 -18.02 -2.60 4.14
N SER A 179 -17.81 -1.94 2.98
CA SER A 179 -17.89 -0.49 2.86
C SER A 179 -18.30 -0.06 1.44
N PRO A 180 -18.95 1.11 1.26
CA PRO A 180 -19.29 1.63 -0.06
C PRO A 180 -18.07 1.90 -0.94
N LEU A 181 -18.17 1.55 -2.23
CA LEU A 181 -17.23 2.04 -3.25
C LEU A 181 -17.53 3.51 -3.61
N ILE A 182 -16.51 4.36 -3.49
CA ILE A 182 -16.50 5.74 -4.00
C ILE A 182 -15.42 5.85 -5.06
N TYR A 183 -15.78 6.34 -6.24
CA TYR A 183 -14.85 6.46 -7.36
C TYR A 183 -15.07 7.82 -8.03
N ALA A 184 -14.22 8.77 -7.69
CA ALA A 184 -14.14 10.09 -8.29
C ALA A 184 -12.79 10.31 -8.96
N ASP A 185 -12.68 11.37 -9.76
CA ASP A 185 -11.49 11.66 -10.56
C ASP A 185 -10.19 11.76 -9.72
N GLN A 186 -10.27 12.31 -8.51
CA GLN A 186 -9.14 12.46 -7.59
C GLN A 186 -9.41 11.88 -6.20
N PHE A 187 -10.36 10.94 -6.09
CA PHE A 187 -10.65 10.26 -4.85
C PHE A 187 -11.29 8.91 -5.13
N ILE A 188 -10.53 7.85 -4.91
CA ILE A 188 -11.01 6.48 -5.04
C ILE A 188 -10.87 5.83 -3.67
N ARG A 189 -11.99 5.37 -3.11
CA ARG A 189 -12.04 4.69 -1.82
C ARG A 189 -12.77 3.37 -1.93
N PHE A 190 -12.10 2.29 -1.50
CA PHE A 190 -12.67 0.95 -1.44
C PHE A 190 -12.06 0.19 -0.26
N SER A 191 -12.82 -0.77 0.27
CA SER A 191 -12.42 -1.54 1.43
C SER A 191 -12.48 -3.03 1.16
N SER A 192 -11.78 -3.81 1.98
CA SER A 192 -11.92 -5.26 2.06
C SER A 192 -11.91 -5.73 3.51
N TYR A 193 -12.69 -6.76 3.81
CA TYR A 193 -12.43 -7.60 4.98
C TYR A 193 -11.04 -8.24 4.90
N LEU A 194 -10.40 -8.44 6.06
CA LEU A 194 -9.16 -9.21 6.20
C LEU A 194 -9.46 -10.54 6.89
N SER A 195 -8.85 -11.64 6.46
CA SER A 195 -9.16 -12.98 7.02
C SER A 195 -8.78 -13.14 8.49
N SER A 196 -7.92 -12.26 9.02
CA SER A 196 -7.50 -12.18 10.42
C SER A 196 -6.93 -10.79 10.69
N PRO A 197 -6.72 -10.39 11.96
CA PRO A 197 -6.15 -9.08 12.30
C PRO A 197 -4.62 -9.03 12.15
N PHE A 198 -4.00 -10.04 11.53
CA PHE A 198 -2.56 -10.20 11.44
C PHE A 198 -2.11 -10.15 9.99
N LEU A 199 -1.30 -9.14 9.65
CA LEU A 199 -0.76 -8.92 8.31
C LEU A 199 0.69 -8.45 8.33
N TYR A 200 1.35 -8.57 7.19
CA TYR A 200 2.75 -8.20 6.95
C TYR A 200 2.85 -7.36 5.67
N GLY A 201 3.79 -6.42 5.59
CA GLY A 201 4.03 -5.60 4.39
C GLY A 201 3.69 -4.13 4.60
N LEU A 202 3.08 -3.50 3.59
CA LEU A 202 2.66 -2.09 3.62
C LEU A 202 3.82 -1.12 3.91
N GLY A 203 4.89 -1.24 3.13
CA GLY A 203 6.09 -0.40 3.25
C GLY A 203 6.02 0.87 2.39
N GLU A 204 6.84 1.89 2.67
CA GLU A 204 7.88 1.92 3.68
C GLU A 204 7.45 2.71 4.94
N HIS A 205 7.49 2.03 6.08
CA HIS A 205 7.15 2.61 7.38
C HIS A 205 8.04 2.01 8.47
N ARG A 206 8.42 2.81 9.47
CA ARG A 206 9.10 2.29 10.67
C ARG A 206 8.09 1.65 11.61
N GLN A 207 7.91 0.34 11.49
CA GLN A 207 6.97 -0.45 12.30
C GLN A 207 7.46 -1.88 12.54
N PRO A 208 6.88 -2.63 13.50
CA PRO A 208 7.11 -4.06 13.60
C PRO A 208 6.71 -4.78 12.30
N LEU A 209 7.42 -5.87 11.97
CA LEU A 209 7.14 -6.66 10.77
C LEU A 209 5.69 -7.19 10.76
N LEU A 210 5.23 -7.70 11.91
CA LEU A 210 3.83 -8.05 12.12
C LEU A 210 3.01 -6.81 12.45
N ILE A 211 2.03 -6.52 11.61
CA ILE A 211 0.97 -5.56 11.87
C ILE A 211 -0.17 -6.32 12.55
N ASN A 212 -0.56 -5.92 13.75
CA ASN A 212 -1.67 -6.49 14.51
C ASN A 212 -2.72 -5.40 14.73
N VAL A 213 -3.94 -5.62 14.24
CA VAL A 213 -5.04 -4.63 14.31
C VAL A 213 -6.18 -5.07 15.22
N THR A 214 -5.98 -6.11 16.05
CA THR A 214 -7.03 -6.69 16.91
C THR A 214 -7.76 -5.64 17.76
N ASN A 215 -7.05 -4.62 18.25
CA ASN A 215 -7.59 -3.54 19.07
C ASN A 215 -7.12 -2.15 18.63
N GLU A 216 -6.64 -2.03 17.39
CA GLU A 216 -5.99 -0.81 16.91
C GLU A 216 -6.55 -0.39 15.56
N TRP A 217 -6.71 0.92 15.38
CA TRP A 217 -6.87 1.50 14.06
C TRP A 217 -5.57 2.17 13.66
N ARG A 218 -5.14 1.95 12.43
CA ARG A 218 -3.87 2.46 11.92
C ARG A 218 -4.10 3.11 10.57
N LYS A 219 -3.53 4.29 10.37
CA LYS A 219 -3.41 4.91 9.04
C LYS A 219 -1.95 4.84 8.60
N LEU A 220 -1.74 4.36 7.39
CA LEU A 220 -0.44 4.33 6.73
C LEU A 220 -0.54 5.19 5.47
N THR A 221 0.33 6.19 5.35
CA THR A 221 0.35 7.12 4.21
C THR A 221 1.43 6.69 3.23
N PHE A 222 1.09 6.63 1.96
CA PHE A 222 1.96 6.17 0.88
C PHE A 222 2.24 7.34 -0.05
N TRP A 223 3.39 7.95 0.16
CA TRP A 223 3.96 8.99 -0.69
C TRP A 223 5.46 9.00 -0.46
N THR A 224 6.26 8.81 -1.50
CA THR A 224 7.72 8.74 -1.36
C THR A 224 8.26 10.05 -0.80
N ARG A 225 8.98 10.00 0.32
CA ARG A 225 9.42 11.18 1.04
C ARG A 225 10.81 10.98 1.65
N ASP A 226 11.68 11.93 1.38
CA ASP A 226 12.94 12.08 2.10
C ASP A 226 12.67 12.59 3.53
N THR A 227 12.86 11.69 4.49
CA THR A 227 12.79 11.97 5.92
C THR A 227 13.46 10.83 6.70
N PRO A 228 14.21 11.11 7.79
CA PRO A 228 14.78 10.06 8.62
C PRO A 228 13.72 9.05 9.10
N PRO A 229 14.04 7.75 9.24
CA PRO A 229 13.07 6.73 9.64
C PRO A 229 12.47 6.97 11.04
N VAL A 230 11.31 7.59 11.06
CA VAL A 230 10.49 7.83 12.25
C VAL A 230 9.15 7.11 12.14
N ARG A 231 8.55 6.79 13.28
CA ARG A 231 7.21 6.16 13.30
C ARG A 231 6.16 7.14 12.77
N ASN A 232 5.07 6.60 12.23
CA ASN A 232 3.89 7.36 11.79
C ASN A 232 4.21 8.41 10.72
N ASN A 233 5.14 8.09 9.82
CA ASN A 233 5.52 8.94 8.70
C ASN A 233 5.68 8.07 7.46
N ASN A 234 5.32 8.61 6.30
CA ASN A 234 5.64 8.04 5.00
C ASN A 234 7.15 8.23 4.74
N LEU A 235 7.82 7.19 4.24
CA LEU A 235 9.29 7.18 4.04
C LEU A 235 9.62 7.10 2.54
N TYR A 236 10.78 6.53 2.19
CA TYR A 236 11.35 6.61 0.85
C TYR A 236 10.61 5.75 -0.18
N GLY A 237 10.14 4.56 0.22
CA GLY A 237 9.44 3.60 -0.64
C GLY A 237 7.92 3.57 -0.49
N VAL A 238 7.24 3.13 -1.55
CA VAL A 238 5.78 2.89 -1.59
C VAL A 238 5.50 1.50 -2.15
N HIS A 239 5.03 0.61 -1.27
CA HIS A 239 4.73 -0.79 -1.54
C HIS A 239 3.35 -1.14 -0.98
N ALA A 240 2.30 -0.93 -1.78
CA ALA A 240 0.91 -1.27 -1.45
C ALA A 240 0.63 -2.78 -1.59
N PHE A 241 1.49 -3.61 -1.01
CA PHE A 241 1.40 -5.06 -0.94
C PHE A 241 1.35 -5.51 0.51
N HIS A 242 0.46 -6.45 0.82
CA HIS A 242 0.43 -7.10 2.12
C HIS A 242 0.18 -8.60 2.00
N ILE A 243 0.60 -9.34 3.03
CA ILE A 243 0.30 -10.76 3.23
C ILE A 243 -0.54 -10.87 4.50
N ASN A 244 -1.73 -11.46 4.40
CA ASN A 244 -2.60 -11.71 5.53
C ASN A 244 -2.47 -13.16 6.01
N LEU A 245 -2.39 -13.34 7.33
CA LEU A 245 -2.36 -14.66 7.96
C LEU A 245 -3.78 -15.25 8.00
N GLU A 246 -3.95 -16.50 7.56
CA GLU A 246 -5.18 -17.26 7.73
C GLU A 246 -5.02 -18.20 8.93
N MET A 247 -5.49 -17.75 10.10
CA MET A 247 -5.43 -18.54 11.31
C MET A 247 -6.37 -19.74 11.22
N ARG A 248 -5.83 -20.94 11.45
CA ARG A 248 -6.62 -22.18 11.48
C ARG A 248 -6.42 -22.93 12.79
N LYS A 249 -7.48 -23.58 13.27
CA LYS A 249 -7.41 -24.48 14.41
C LYS A 249 -6.88 -25.83 13.94
N ASN A 250 -5.94 -26.41 14.69
CA ASN A 250 -5.44 -27.78 14.52
C ASN A 250 -4.89 -28.12 13.12
N THR A 251 -4.51 -27.12 12.32
CA THR A 251 -3.87 -27.27 11.01
C THR A 251 -2.88 -26.11 10.80
N PRO A 252 -1.84 -26.27 9.95
CA PRO A 252 -0.91 -25.17 9.65
C PRO A 252 -1.64 -23.93 9.15
N ASN A 253 -1.17 -22.73 9.48
CA ASN A 253 -1.79 -21.53 8.94
C ASN A 253 -1.55 -21.42 7.42
N ASN A 254 -2.53 -20.87 6.70
CA ASN A 254 -2.33 -20.46 5.31
C ASN A 254 -2.03 -18.96 5.27
N PHE A 255 -1.65 -18.48 4.10
CA PHE A 255 -1.41 -17.08 3.81
C PHE A 255 -1.99 -16.75 2.44
N HIS A 256 -2.43 -15.50 2.29
CA HIS A 256 -2.71 -14.92 0.99
C HIS A 256 -2.14 -13.50 0.95
N GLY A 257 -1.89 -13.00 -0.25
CA GLY A 257 -1.41 -11.65 -0.48
C GLY A 257 -2.38 -10.81 -1.29
N GLN A 258 -2.34 -9.50 -1.10
CA GLN A 258 -3.01 -8.55 -1.99
C GLN A 258 -2.03 -7.46 -2.38
N PHE A 259 -2.00 -7.12 -3.67
CA PHE A 259 -1.17 -6.04 -4.22
C PHE A 259 -2.04 -5.05 -4.97
N PHE A 260 -2.06 -3.80 -4.52
CA PHE A 260 -2.74 -2.71 -5.20
C PHE A 260 -1.76 -1.97 -6.12
N LEU A 261 -1.90 -2.17 -7.42
CA LEU A 261 -1.07 -1.54 -8.45
C LEU A 261 -1.58 -0.12 -8.74
N ASN A 262 -1.21 0.81 -7.87
CA ASN A 262 -1.50 2.24 -8.00
C ASN A 262 -0.33 3.03 -7.39
N SER A 263 0.11 4.09 -8.06
CA SER A 263 1.28 4.89 -7.64
C SER A 263 0.93 6.34 -7.27
N ASN A 264 -0.36 6.67 -7.20
CA ASN A 264 -0.79 7.96 -6.68
C ASN A 264 -0.61 7.99 -5.15
N ALA A 265 -0.56 9.19 -4.58
CA ALA A 265 -0.60 9.33 -3.13
C ALA A 265 -1.84 8.64 -2.57
N MET A 266 -1.66 7.84 -1.52
CA MET A 266 -2.78 7.11 -0.92
C MET A 266 -2.63 6.95 0.59
N ASP A 267 -3.75 6.86 1.27
CA ASP A 267 -3.82 6.36 2.64
C ASP A 267 -4.37 4.92 2.61
N ILE A 268 -3.81 4.07 3.47
CA ILE A 268 -4.35 2.76 3.80
C ILE A 268 -4.74 2.76 5.27
N ASP A 269 -6.05 2.70 5.52
CA ASP A 269 -6.61 2.57 6.86
C ASP A 269 -6.79 1.09 7.19
N LEU A 270 -6.32 0.68 8.37
CA LEU A 270 -6.54 -0.65 8.94
C LEU A 270 -7.38 -0.51 10.21
N GLN A 271 -8.31 -1.44 10.41
CA GLN A 271 -9.24 -1.40 11.54
C GLN A 271 -9.49 -2.76 12.18
N PRO A 272 -10.06 -2.83 13.41
CA PRO A 272 -10.24 -4.08 14.15
C PRO A 272 -11.31 -5.06 13.65
N LEU A 273 -12.11 -4.71 12.62
CA LEU A 273 -13.19 -5.58 12.13
C LEU A 273 -12.78 -7.04 11.83
N PRO A 274 -11.56 -7.38 11.39
CA PRO A 274 -10.47 -6.63 10.77
C PRO A 274 -10.74 -6.26 9.30
N ALA A 275 -10.37 -5.05 8.90
CA ALA A 275 -10.55 -4.59 7.51
C ALA A 275 -9.45 -3.63 7.09
N ILE A 276 -9.28 -3.52 5.77
CA ILE A 276 -8.37 -2.61 5.08
C ILE A 276 -9.18 -1.68 4.18
N THR A 277 -8.86 -0.39 4.17
CA THR A 277 -9.46 0.60 3.28
C THR A 277 -8.39 1.37 2.56
N TYR A 278 -8.44 1.34 1.23
CA TYR A 278 -7.55 2.10 0.37
C TYR A 278 -8.24 3.42 0.00
N THR A 279 -7.53 4.53 0.12
CA THR A 279 -7.98 5.86 -0.34
C THR A 279 -6.87 6.48 -1.18
N THR A 280 -7.03 6.52 -2.49
CA THR A 280 -6.03 7.06 -3.42
C THR A 280 -6.54 8.31 -4.14
N VAL A 281 -5.63 9.25 -4.43
CA VAL A 281 -5.95 10.52 -5.09
C VAL A 281 -5.98 10.43 -6.62
N GLY A 282 -5.96 9.22 -7.19
CA GLY A 282 -6.02 9.06 -8.65
C GLY A 282 -5.83 7.62 -9.13
N GLY A 283 -5.64 7.50 -10.45
CA GLY A 283 -5.41 6.22 -11.11
C GLY A 283 -6.67 5.37 -11.25
N ILE A 284 -6.51 4.05 -11.18
CA ILE A 284 -7.59 3.06 -11.21
C ILE A 284 -7.49 2.11 -10.02
N ILE A 285 -8.51 1.26 -9.82
CA ILE A 285 -8.38 0.09 -8.95
C ILE A 285 -7.83 -1.04 -9.82
N ASP A 286 -6.60 -1.46 -9.55
CA ASP A 286 -5.98 -2.65 -10.16
C ASP A 286 -5.36 -3.49 -9.04
N LEU A 287 -6.10 -4.50 -8.60
CA LEU A 287 -5.83 -5.28 -7.41
C LEU A 287 -5.54 -6.73 -7.77
N TYR A 288 -4.38 -7.23 -7.37
CA TYR A 288 -4.02 -8.64 -7.46
C TYR A 288 -4.25 -9.32 -6.12
N LEU A 289 -4.76 -10.55 -6.16
CA LEU A 289 -4.88 -11.45 -5.02
C LEU A 289 -4.07 -12.72 -5.30
N PHE A 290 -3.27 -13.13 -4.33
CA PHE A 290 -2.36 -14.27 -4.39
C PHE A 290 -2.74 -15.26 -3.30
N THR A 291 -3.05 -16.50 -3.65
CA THR A 291 -3.63 -17.45 -2.70
C THR A 291 -2.62 -18.30 -1.93
N GLY A 292 -1.30 -18.16 -2.14
CA GLY A 292 -0.29 -18.91 -1.39
C GLY A 292 -0.28 -20.41 -1.70
N PRO A 293 -0.22 -21.33 -0.71
CA PRO A 293 -0.72 -21.16 0.65
C PRO A 293 0.33 -20.79 1.72
N THR A 294 1.64 -20.93 1.47
CA THR A 294 2.66 -20.46 2.42
C THR A 294 3.01 -18.99 2.17
N ALA A 295 3.59 -18.30 3.16
CA ALA A 295 4.08 -16.94 2.96
C ALA A 295 5.12 -16.84 1.83
N GLN A 296 5.93 -17.90 1.64
CA GLN A 296 6.90 -17.97 0.56
C GLN A 296 6.21 -18.09 -0.81
N ASP A 297 5.17 -18.91 -0.93
CA ASP A 297 4.39 -19.03 -2.18
C ASP A 297 3.74 -17.69 -2.56
N VAL A 298 3.19 -16.97 -1.58
CA VAL A 298 2.61 -15.64 -1.80
C VAL A 298 3.66 -14.67 -2.35
N ILE A 299 4.89 -14.67 -1.82
CA ILE A 299 5.98 -13.83 -2.32
C ILE A 299 6.38 -14.21 -3.74
N GLN A 300 6.48 -15.51 -4.05
CA GLN A 300 6.78 -15.98 -5.40
C GLN A 300 5.70 -15.56 -6.41
N GLN A 301 4.43 -15.72 -6.05
CA GLN A 301 3.29 -15.30 -6.87
C GLN A 301 3.27 -13.78 -7.10
N TYR A 302 3.69 -12.99 -6.11
CA TYR A 302 3.88 -11.55 -6.24
C TYR A 302 5.03 -11.19 -7.19
N TRP A 303 6.17 -11.87 -7.09
CA TRP A 303 7.30 -11.69 -8.01
C TRP A 303 6.98 -12.06 -9.46
N ASP A 304 6.07 -13.00 -9.69
CA ASP A 304 5.59 -13.30 -11.04
C ASP A 304 4.84 -12.11 -11.67
N VAL A 305 4.41 -11.13 -10.88
CA VAL A 305 3.77 -9.89 -11.36
C VAL A 305 4.77 -8.74 -11.45
N ILE A 306 5.56 -8.50 -10.41
CA ILE A 306 6.43 -7.32 -10.33
C ILE A 306 7.86 -7.54 -10.85
N GLY A 307 8.20 -8.78 -11.22
CA GLY A 307 9.55 -9.19 -11.55
C GLY A 307 10.28 -9.80 -10.36
N LYS A 308 11.18 -10.75 -10.67
CA LYS A 308 12.04 -11.40 -9.67
C LYS A 308 13.19 -10.46 -9.27
N PRO A 309 13.70 -10.56 -8.04
CA PRO A 309 14.90 -9.84 -7.63
C PRO A 309 16.06 -10.12 -8.60
N THR A 310 16.82 -9.08 -8.93
CA THR A 310 18.05 -9.24 -9.73
C THR A 310 19.09 -10.06 -8.97
N MET A 311 19.90 -10.85 -9.67
CA MET A 311 21.01 -11.56 -9.05
C MET A 311 22.13 -10.55 -8.74
N PRO A 312 22.48 -10.32 -7.46
CA PRO A 312 23.55 -9.41 -7.13
C PRO A 312 24.92 -10.00 -7.54
N PRO A 313 25.90 -9.16 -7.91
CA PRO A 313 27.27 -9.64 -8.09
C PRO A 313 27.84 -10.11 -6.75
N TYR A 314 28.68 -11.15 -6.75
CA TYR A 314 29.15 -11.79 -5.52
C TYR A 314 29.83 -10.81 -4.55
N TRP A 315 30.62 -9.86 -5.06
CA TRP A 315 31.32 -8.87 -4.25
C TRP A 315 30.39 -7.96 -3.44
N SER A 316 29.14 -7.76 -3.89
CA SER A 316 28.19 -6.89 -3.16
C SER A 316 27.60 -7.55 -1.91
N LEU A 317 27.93 -8.82 -1.67
CA LEU A 317 27.60 -9.54 -0.43
C LEU A 317 28.72 -9.39 0.62
N GLY A 318 29.86 -8.81 0.23
CA GLY A 318 30.98 -8.52 1.11
C GLY A 318 30.71 -7.33 2.04
N PHE A 319 31.71 -6.93 2.83
CA PHE A 319 31.57 -5.79 3.73
C PHE A 319 31.83 -4.46 3.00
N HIS A 320 30.89 -3.51 3.15
CA HIS A 320 30.94 -2.17 2.58
C HIS A 320 31.23 -1.15 3.67
N LEU A 321 32.16 -0.21 3.43
CA LEU A 321 32.48 0.86 4.37
C LEU A 321 32.20 2.22 3.72
N CYS A 322 31.35 3.00 4.39
CA CYS A 322 30.90 4.30 3.95
C CYS A 322 30.75 5.25 5.15
N ARG A 323 30.85 6.54 4.87
CA ARG A 323 30.30 7.63 5.69
C ARG A 323 30.20 8.87 4.83
N TYR A 324 29.27 9.75 5.20
CA TYR A 324 29.37 11.14 4.80
C TYR A 324 30.59 11.79 5.48
N ALA A 325 31.31 12.61 4.72
CA ALA A 325 32.38 13.47 5.20
C ALA A 325 33.65 12.70 5.62
N TYR A 326 34.28 12.01 4.66
CA TYR A 326 35.71 11.69 4.76
C TYR A 326 36.56 12.94 4.61
N ASN A 327 36.08 13.95 3.86
CA ASN A 327 36.62 15.30 3.67
C ASN A 327 37.95 15.43 2.92
N SER A 328 38.71 14.35 2.73
CA SER A 328 39.92 14.35 1.90
C SER A 328 40.34 12.94 1.49
N ILE A 329 41.15 12.86 0.43
CA ILE A 329 41.77 11.61 -0.02
C ILE A 329 42.66 10.96 1.05
N ASP A 330 43.34 11.76 1.88
CA ASP A 330 44.26 11.26 2.90
C ASP A 330 43.52 10.66 4.09
N ASN A 331 42.39 11.26 4.47
CA ASN A 331 41.49 10.68 5.47
C ASN A 331 40.92 9.34 4.97
N LEU A 332 40.51 9.29 3.70
CA LEU A 332 40.01 8.07 3.08
C LEU A 332 41.10 6.97 3.07
N ARG A 333 42.32 7.29 2.62
CA ARG A 333 43.47 6.37 2.67
C ARG A 333 43.77 5.89 4.08
N THR A 334 43.70 6.78 5.06
CA THR A 334 43.95 6.43 6.47
C THR A 334 42.93 5.42 6.97
N VAL A 335 41.65 5.59 6.62
CA VAL A 335 40.59 4.62 6.98
C VAL A 335 40.83 3.27 6.31
N ILE A 336 41.13 3.26 5.00
CA ILE A 336 41.43 2.02 4.25
C ILE A 336 42.64 1.30 4.87
N LYS A 337 43.72 2.03 5.15
CA LYS A 337 44.93 1.48 5.77
C LYS A 337 44.63 0.87 7.13
N ARG A 338 43.83 1.53 7.98
CA ARG A 338 43.47 1.00 9.30
C ARG A 338 42.64 -0.28 9.22
N MET A 339 41.71 -0.38 8.26
CA MET A 339 40.95 -1.60 8.01
C MET A 339 41.87 -2.75 7.59
N HIS A 340 42.82 -2.46 6.70
CA HIS A 340 43.82 -3.42 6.23
C HIS A 340 44.75 -3.87 7.36
N ASP A 341 45.37 -2.94 8.10
CA ASP A 341 46.31 -3.24 9.19
C ASP A 341 45.66 -4.06 10.31
N ALA A 342 44.38 -3.79 10.60
CA ALA A 342 43.58 -4.54 11.57
C ALA A 342 42.99 -5.85 11.03
N GLN A 343 43.28 -6.19 9.76
CA GLN A 343 42.82 -7.41 9.10
C GLN A 343 41.28 -7.57 9.08
N PHE A 344 40.54 -6.47 8.99
CA PHE A 344 39.09 -6.52 8.82
C PHE A 344 38.73 -6.92 7.38
N PRO A 345 37.92 -7.99 7.17
CA PRO A 345 37.40 -8.34 5.86
C PRO A 345 36.57 -7.19 5.29
N TYR A 346 36.86 -6.82 4.04
CA TYR A 346 36.34 -5.60 3.44
C TYR A 346 36.50 -5.60 1.93
N ASP A 347 35.38 -5.48 1.21
CA ASP A 347 35.30 -5.67 -0.24
C ASP A 347 35.07 -4.35 -1.00
N VAL A 348 34.38 -3.36 -0.40
CA VAL A 348 33.86 -2.20 -1.15
C VAL A 348 34.06 -0.86 -0.43
N GLN A 349 34.82 0.06 -1.05
CA GLN A 349 34.95 1.45 -0.59
C GLN A 349 33.91 2.36 -1.19
N TRP A 350 33.25 3.11 -0.31
CA TRP A 350 32.30 4.13 -0.69
C TRP A 350 32.87 5.54 -0.52
N THR A 351 32.44 6.46 -1.37
CA THR A 351 32.54 7.90 -1.08
C THR A 351 31.17 8.55 -1.22
N ASP A 352 30.91 9.49 -0.33
CA ASP A 352 29.71 10.32 -0.36
C ASP A 352 29.97 11.61 -1.18
N ILE A 353 29.04 12.56 -1.13
CA ILE A 353 29.06 13.82 -1.90
C ILE A 353 30.29 14.69 -1.63
N ASP A 354 31.02 14.44 -0.55
CA ASP A 354 32.26 15.15 -0.22
C ASP A 354 33.39 14.90 -1.23
N ALA A 355 33.34 13.80 -1.99
CA ALA A 355 34.31 13.54 -3.06
C ALA A 355 34.09 14.40 -4.31
N MET A 356 32.88 14.97 -4.48
CA MET A 356 32.49 15.72 -5.67
C MET A 356 32.96 17.18 -5.63
N SER A 357 33.20 17.78 -6.79
CA SER A 357 33.47 19.21 -6.86
C SER A 357 32.17 19.97 -6.58
N SER A 358 32.11 20.69 -5.46
CA SER A 358 30.92 21.45 -5.06
C SER A 358 29.61 20.63 -4.99
N HIS A 359 29.71 19.32 -4.67
CA HIS A 359 28.58 18.38 -4.65
C HIS A 359 27.89 18.18 -6.02
N LEU A 360 28.63 18.38 -7.12
CA LEU A 360 28.12 18.19 -8.47
C LEU A 360 28.34 16.75 -8.95
N ASP A 361 27.28 16.09 -9.40
CA ASP A 361 27.37 14.77 -10.02
C ASP A 361 28.37 14.74 -11.18
N PHE A 362 28.96 13.56 -11.39
CA PHE A 362 29.95 13.30 -12.45
C PHE A 362 31.23 14.15 -12.36
N THR A 363 31.50 14.74 -11.20
CA THR A 363 32.76 15.43 -10.90
C THR A 363 33.46 14.80 -9.70
N TYR A 364 34.75 15.11 -9.52
CA TYR A 364 35.43 14.93 -8.23
C TYR A 364 36.32 16.14 -7.94
N ASP A 365 36.46 16.51 -6.68
CA ASP A 365 37.27 17.65 -6.25
C ASP A 365 38.77 17.35 -6.50
N LYS A 366 39.35 18.11 -7.44
CA LYS A 366 40.75 17.95 -7.86
C LYS A 366 41.77 18.45 -6.83
N THR A 367 41.31 19.10 -5.76
CA THR A 367 42.12 19.63 -4.66
C THR A 367 42.04 18.69 -3.46
N THR A 368 40.85 18.47 -2.89
CA THR A 368 40.66 17.68 -1.67
C THR A 368 40.69 16.17 -1.92
N PHE A 369 40.28 15.75 -3.12
CA PHE A 369 40.31 14.36 -3.59
C PHE A 369 41.31 14.12 -4.73
N ASN A 370 42.41 14.89 -4.73
CA ASN A 370 43.50 14.68 -5.69
C ASN A 370 44.10 13.28 -5.56
N GLY A 371 44.14 12.52 -6.66
CA GLY A 371 44.58 11.11 -6.66
C GLY A 371 43.49 10.09 -6.36
N LEU A 372 42.22 10.47 -6.33
CA LEU A 372 41.09 9.53 -6.28
C LEU A 372 41.17 8.44 -7.37
N PRO A 373 41.49 8.74 -8.66
CA PRO A 373 41.65 7.70 -9.67
C PRO A 373 42.76 6.68 -9.36
N ASP A 374 43.87 7.12 -8.74
CA ASP A 374 44.96 6.23 -8.34
C ASP A 374 44.55 5.33 -7.18
N LEU A 375 43.82 5.88 -6.20
CA LEU A 375 43.28 5.11 -5.09
C LEU A 375 42.31 4.02 -5.57
N VAL A 376 41.42 4.35 -6.50
CA VAL A 376 40.48 3.37 -7.07
C VAL A 376 41.23 2.26 -7.82
N ARG A 377 42.27 2.59 -8.61
CA ARG A 377 43.12 1.59 -9.26
C ARG A 377 43.84 0.69 -8.25
N ALA A 378 44.35 1.24 -7.15
CA ALA A 378 44.99 0.47 -6.09
C ALA A 378 44.01 -0.52 -5.44
N LEU A 379 42.81 -0.07 -5.08
CA LEU A 379 41.74 -0.93 -4.56
C LEU A 379 41.41 -2.07 -5.53
N GLN A 380 41.24 -1.77 -6.82
CA GLN A 380 40.95 -2.78 -7.85
C GLN A 380 42.09 -3.79 -8.01
N SER A 381 43.35 -3.35 -7.90
CA SER A 381 44.50 -4.26 -7.97
C SER A 381 44.58 -5.24 -6.79
N GLU A 382 43.92 -4.92 -5.67
CA GLU A 382 43.75 -5.78 -4.50
C GLU A 382 42.45 -6.61 -4.55
N GLY A 383 41.70 -6.57 -5.66
CA GLY A 383 40.42 -7.27 -5.81
C GLY A 383 39.24 -6.60 -5.11
N LYS A 384 39.40 -5.35 -4.65
CA LYS A 384 38.34 -4.55 -4.01
C LYS A 384 37.55 -3.74 -5.04
N HIS A 385 36.37 -3.31 -4.65
CA HIS A 385 35.46 -2.51 -5.47
C HIS A 385 35.29 -1.10 -4.90
N TYR A 386 34.84 -0.18 -5.75
CA TYR A 386 34.57 1.20 -5.38
C TYR A 386 33.16 1.58 -5.83
N VAL A 387 32.42 2.25 -4.94
CA VAL A 387 31.07 2.75 -5.19
C VAL A 387 31.03 4.22 -4.79
N ASN A 388 30.40 5.07 -5.59
CA ASN A 388 30.15 6.46 -5.24
C ASN A 388 28.64 6.72 -5.20
N ILE A 389 28.24 7.68 -4.38
CA ILE A 389 26.89 8.24 -4.45
C ILE A 389 26.70 8.98 -5.79
N ILE A 390 25.46 9.01 -6.27
CA ILE A 390 24.99 9.82 -7.39
C ILE A 390 23.61 10.32 -7.01
N ASP A 391 23.38 11.62 -7.14
CA ASP A 391 22.08 12.23 -6.90
C ASP A 391 21.28 12.39 -8.21
N PRO A 392 19.95 12.48 -8.16
CA PRO A 392 19.14 12.67 -9.36
C PRO A 392 19.00 14.15 -9.78
N GLY A 393 19.31 15.09 -8.88
CA GLY A 393 19.18 16.53 -9.12
C GLY A 393 20.44 17.12 -9.77
N ILE A 394 20.31 17.69 -10.96
CA ILE A 394 21.44 18.27 -11.71
C ILE A 394 21.45 19.80 -11.55
N SER A 395 22.61 20.36 -11.22
CA SER A 395 22.83 21.81 -11.03
C SER A 395 22.76 22.62 -12.32
#